data_AF-A0A2D3VS15-F1
#
_entry.id   AF-A0A2D3VS15-F1
#
_cell.length_a   1.000
_cell.length_b   1.000
_cell.length_c   1.000
_cell.angle_alpha   90.00
_cell.angle_beta   90.00
_cell.angle_gamma   90.00
#
_symmetry.space_group_name_H-M   'P 1'
#
loop_
_entity.id
_entity.type
_entity.pdbx_description
1 polymer ?
#
loop_
_entity_poly.entity_id
_entity_poly.type
_entity_poly.pdbx_seq_one_letter_code
_entity_poly.pdbx_strand_id
1 'polypeptide(L)' 'MNSMKHIQNALTELDAEVQTILLDWSIPLNEKDNLMLPILQQKKVLAQTLEDLTYLKKHPPKQNQPCGISKYRED' A
#
# COMPACT_ATOMS: atom_id res chain seq x y z
N MET A 1 -1.67 -11.95 10.89
CA MET A 1 -0.68 -10.86 10.81
C MET A 1 -1.42 -9.54 10.96
N ASN A 2 -1.16 -8.81 12.04
CA ASN A 2 -1.81 -7.52 12.28
C ASN A 2 -1.48 -6.51 11.16
N SER A 3 -0.29 -6.59 10.56
CA SER A 3 0.16 -5.73 9.45
C SER A 3 -0.80 -5.75 8.25
N MET A 4 -1.30 -6.92 7.84
CA MET A 4 -2.25 -7.00 6.72
C MET A 4 -3.58 -6.30 7.04
N LYS A 5 -4.04 -6.38 8.30
CA LYS A 5 -5.25 -5.70 8.76
C LYS A 5 -5.06 -4.17 8.76
N HIS A 6 -3.91 -3.69 9.23
CA HIS A 6 -3.58 -2.26 9.17
C HIS A 6 -3.53 -1.73 7.74
N ILE A 7 -2.96 -2.49 6.81
CA ILE A 7 -2.92 -2.09 5.38
C ILE A 7 -4.33 -2.08 4.78
N GLN A 8 -5.18 -3.06 5.09
CA GLN A 8 -6.58 -3.06 4.64
C GLN A 8 -7.37 -1.86 5.16
N ASN A 9 -7.20 -1.53 6.45
CA ASN A 9 -7.83 -0.35 7.03
C ASN A 9 -7.33 0.94 6.37
N ALA A 10 -6.02 1.07 6.16
CA ALA A 10 -5.44 2.23 5.48
C ALA A 10 -5.98 2.37 4.04
N LEU A 11 -6.13 1.26 3.31
CA LEU A 11 -6.74 1.29 1.97
C LEU A 11 -8.20 1.78 2.01
N THR A 12 -8.98 1.36 3.00
CA THR A 12 -10.36 1.85 3.17
C THR A 12 -10.43 3.32 3.56
N GLU A 13 -9.48 3.81 4.35
CA GLU A 13 -9.39 5.22 4.73
C GLU A 13 -9.04 6.09 3.52
N LEU A 14 -8.06 5.68 2.70
CA LEU A 14 -7.71 6.38 1.47
C LEU A 14 -8.88 6.43 0.48
N ASP A 15 -9.67 5.35 0.39
CA ASP A 15 -10.88 5.34 -0.46
C ASP A 15 -11.96 6.29 0.03
N ALA A 16 -12.14 6.40 1.35
CA ALA A 16 -13.04 7.38 1.93
C ALA A 16 -12.57 8.81 1.62
N GLU A 17 -11.26 9.07 1.70
CA GLU A 17 -10.68 10.39 1.39
C GLU A 17 -10.91 10.77 -0.08
N VAL A 18 -10.65 9.87 -1.03
CA VAL A 18 -10.96 10.10 -2.45
C VAL A 18 -12.46 10.40 -2.64
N GLN A 19 -13.33 9.65 -1.97
CA GLN A 19 -14.77 9.87 -2.05
C GLN A 19 -15.18 11.25 -1.52
N THR A 20 -14.56 11.72 -0.43
CA THR A 20 -14.83 13.08 0.08
C THR A 20 -14.44 14.17 -0.92
N ILE A 21 -13.28 14.05 -1.59
CA ILE A 21 -12.83 15.01 -2.60
C ILE A 21 -13.76 15.00 -3.83
N LEU A 22 -14.19 13.81 -4.27
CA LEU A 22 -15.11 13.69 -5.40
C LEU A 22 -16.46 14.33 -5.10
N LEU A 23 -17.00 14.12 -3.90
CA LEU A 23 -18.30 14.64 -3.47
C LEU A 23 -18.26 16.11 -3.06
N ASP A 24 -17.10 16.73 -2.91
CA ASP A 24 -16.99 18.15 -2.61
C ASP A 24 -17.31 18.99 -3.85
N TRP A 25 -18.43 19.72 -3.81
CA TRP A 25 -18.88 20.57 -4.92
C TRP A 25 -18.14 21.92 -4.97
N SER A 26 -17.37 22.26 -3.93
CA SER A 26 -16.62 23.51 -3.85
C SER A 26 -15.30 23.49 -4.63
N ILE A 27 -14.77 22.29 -4.93
CA ILE A 27 -13.49 22.12 -5.60
C ILE A 27 -13.69 22.05 -7.12
N PRO A 28 -12.98 22.88 -7.91
CA PRO A 28 -12.92 22.75 -9.36
C PRO A 28 -12.43 21.38 -9.83
N LEU A 29 -13.00 20.85 -10.93
CA LEU A 29 -12.66 19.52 -11.46
C LEU A 29 -11.16 19.32 -11.74
N ASN A 30 -10.48 20.36 -12.21
CA ASN A 30 -9.03 20.32 -12.47
C ASN A 30 -8.18 20.25 -11.19
N GLU A 31 -8.65 20.84 -10.08
CA GLU A 31 -7.96 20.77 -8.79
C GLU A 31 -8.20 19.43 -8.09
N LYS A 32 -9.38 18.82 -8.29
CA LYS A 32 -9.68 17.48 -7.78
C LYS A 32 -8.67 16.44 -8.24
N ASP A 33 -8.31 16.44 -9.52
CA ASP A 33 -7.34 15.48 -10.06
C ASP A 33 -5.97 15.61 -9.38
N ASN A 34 -5.52 16.84 -9.13
CA ASN A 34 -4.25 17.10 -8.45
C ASN A 34 -4.28 16.65 -6.98
N LEU A 35 -5.41 16.80 -6.31
CA LEU A 35 -5.60 16.34 -4.92
C LEU A 35 -5.71 14.81 -4.82
N MET A 36 -6.36 14.17 -5.79
CA MET A 36 -6.53 12.71 -5.82
C MET A 36 -5.25 11.97 -6.21
N LEU A 37 -4.42 12.55 -7.08
CA LEU A 37 -3.20 11.91 -7.59
C LEU A 37 -2.28 11.32 -6.49
N PRO A 38 -1.87 12.06 -5.44
CA PRO A 38 -1.02 11.50 -4.39
C PRO A 38 -1.71 10.37 -3.61
N ILE A 39 -3.02 10.48 -3.38
CA ILE A 39 -3.81 9.47 -2.64
C ILE A 39 -3.87 8.17 -3.45
N LEU A 40 -4.11 8.26 -4.76
CA LEU A 40 -4.13 7.10 -5.66
C LEU A 40 -2.76 6.43 -5.78
N GLN A 41 -1.67 7.21 -5.77
CA GLN A 41 -0.31 6.67 -5.75
C GLN A 41 -0.03 5.89 -4.45
N GLN A 42 -0.42 6.43 -3.29
CA GLN A 42 -0.30 5.74 -2.00
C GLN A 42 -1.14 4.45 -1.99
N LYS A 43 -2.37 4.50 -2.48
CA LYS A 43 -3.26 3.34 -2.60
C LYS A 43 -2.61 2.23 -3.43
N LYS A 44 -1.99 2.57 -4.56
CA LYS A 44 -1.29 1.60 -5.43
C LYS A 44 -0.17 0.87 -4.67
N VAL A 45 0.66 1.60 -3.92
CA VAL A 45 1.77 1.02 -3.15
C VAL A 45 1.26 0.10 -2.06
N LEU A 46 0.24 0.52 -1.31
CA LEU A 46 -0.35 -0.28 -0.24
C LEU A 46 -1.05 -1.54 -0.77
N ALA A 47 -1.75 -1.44 -1.91
CA ALA A 47 -2.38 -2.59 -2.56
C ALA A 47 -1.34 -3.62 -3.00
N GLN A 48 -0.24 -3.19 -3.62
CA GLN A 48 0.87 -4.09 -3.98
C GLN A 48 1.49 -4.74 -2.74
N THR A 49 1.73 -3.95 -1.69
CA THR A 49 2.29 -4.46 -0.44
C THR A 49 1.38 -5.52 0.19
N LEU A 50 0.06 -5.32 0.16
CA LEU A 50 -0.90 -6.30 0.65
C LEU A 50 -0.87 -7.60 -0.17
N GLU A 51 -0.75 -7.48 -1.49
CA GLU A 51 -0.60 -8.61 -2.39
C GLU A 51 0.67 -9.40 -2.08
N ASP A 52 1.81 -8.71 -1.95
CA ASP A 52 3.11 -9.31 -1.64
C ASP A 52 3.09 -10.05 -0.29
N LEU A 53 2.50 -9.43 0.75
CA LEU A 53 2.32 -10.07 2.06
C LEU A 53 1.39 -11.28 1.98
N THR A 54 0.33 -11.20 1.18
CA THR A 54 -0.57 -12.33 0.93
C THR A 54 0.16 -13.47 0.22
N TYR A 55 1.01 -13.16 -0.75
CA TYR A 55 1.86 -14.12 -1.44
C TYR A 55 2.82 -14.80 -0.48
N LEU A 56 3.56 -14.04 0.32
CA LEU A 56 4.52 -14.57 1.31
C LEU A 56 3.84 -15.43 2.38
N LYS A 57 2.62 -15.07 2.78
CA LYS A 57 1.83 -15.88 3.72
C LYS A 57 1.46 -17.25 3.12
N LYS A 58 1.16 -17.30 1.81
CA LYS A 58 0.83 -18.54 1.09
C LYS A 58 2.09 -19.33 0.68
N HIS A 59 3.20 -18.64 0.45
CA HIS A 59 4.48 -19.19 0.01
C HIS A 59 5.56 -18.77 1.01
N PRO A 60 5.54 -19.31 2.24
CA PRO A 60 6.52 -18.94 3.24
C PRO A 60 7.93 -19.28 2.72
N PRO A 61 8.90 -18.38 2.87
CA PRO A 61 10.28 -18.68 2.53
C PRO A 61 10.77 -19.85 3.37
N LYS A 62 11.71 -20.62 2.82
CA LYS A 62 12.32 -21.75 3.56
C LYS A 62 13.01 -21.21 4.81
N GLN A 63 12.90 -21.93 5.92
CA GLN A 63 13.64 -21.58 7.14
C GLN A 63 15.14 -21.48 6.85
N ASN A 64 15.78 -20.46 7.43
CA ASN A 64 17.22 -20.18 7.32
C ASN A 64 17.72 -19.89 5.89
N GLN A 65 16.87 -19.38 5.00
CA GLN A 65 17.38 -18.81 3.76
C GLN A 65 18.16 -17.52 4.10
N PRO A 66 19.48 -17.44 3.81
CA PRO A 66 20.22 -16.21 4.00
C PRO A 66 19.56 -15.13 3.15
N CYS A 67 19.33 -13.95 3.75
CA CYS A 67 18.97 -12.78 2.97
C CYS A 67 20.07 -12.60 1.91
N GLY A 68 19.72 -12.39 0.64
CA GLY A 68 20.71 -12.40 -0.45
C GLY A 68 21.91 -11.47 -0.21
N ILE A 69 21.72 -10.43 0.61
CA ILE A 69 22.76 -9.48 1.04
C ILE A 69 23.67 -10.00 2.16
N SER A 70 23.20 -10.90 3.03
CA SER A 70 24.03 -11.49 4.08
C SER A 70 25.10 -12.44 3.52
N LYS A 71 24.96 -12.88 2.26
CA LYS A 71 26.00 -13.64 1.55
C LYS A 71 27.23 -12.80 1.17
N TYR A 72 27.11 -11.48 1.18
CA TYR A 72 28.18 -10.55 0.78
C TYR A 72 28.69 -9.71 1.96
N ARG A 73 28.23 -9.99 3.19
CA ARG A 73 28.86 -9.41 4.38
C ARG A 73 30.07 -10.27 4.71
N GLU A 74 31.26 -9.72 4.55
CA GLU A 74 32.45 -10.23 5.22
C GLU A 74 32.33 -9.83 6.71
N ASP A 75 32.42 -10.80 7.62
CA ASP A 75 32.43 -10.58 9.07
C ASP A 75 33.73 -9.90 9.52
#